data_AF-A0A8S9LU47-F1
#
_entry.id   AF-A0A8S9LU47-F1
#
_cell.length_a   1.000
_cell.length_b   1.000
_cell.length_c   1.000
_cell.angle_alpha   90.00
_cell.angle_beta   90.00
_cell.angle_gamma   90.00
#
_symmetry.space_group_name_H-M   'P 1'
#
loop_
_entity.id
_entity.type
_entity.pdbx_description
1 polymer ?
#
loop_
_entity_poly.entity_id
_entity_poly.type
_entity_poly.pdbx_seq_one_letter_code
_entity_poly.pdbx_strand_id
1 'polypeptide(L)'
;MESRRGNQMTEEESAARRIQRLSSHISPALTAPSSSQAPLVQTEVCSSRTKKVDVNSQALSVYMRGKHMDVQEKVYEFYNSRPDLQTPIEISKDDHRELCMRQLLGLVREAGVRPFRYVADDPEKYFAIMEAVGSVDMSLGIKLGVQYSLWGGSVINLGTKKHRDKYFDGIDNLDYTGCFAMTELHHGSNVQGLQTTATFDPITDEFVIDTPNDGAIKWWIGNAAVHGKFATVFARLILPFD
;
A
#
# COMPACT_ATOMS: atom_id res chain seq x y z
N MET A 1 -34.38 22.01 42.39
CA MET A 1 -34.93 21.79 41.05
C MET A 1 -34.62 23.03 40.22
N GLU A 2 -33.47 23.07 39.56
CA GLU A 2 -33.19 24.10 38.55
C GLU A 2 -33.02 23.39 37.21
N SER A 3 -33.92 23.72 36.30
CA SER A 3 -34.11 23.08 35.00
C SER A 3 -33.11 23.64 33.98
N ARG A 4 -32.31 22.76 33.38
CA ARG A 4 -31.44 23.06 32.23
C ARG A 4 -32.31 23.42 31.02
N ARG A 5 -32.45 24.72 30.71
CA ARG A 5 -32.93 25.17 29.38
C ARG A 5 -31.74 25.25 28.43
N GLY A 6 -31.55 24.20 27.63
CA GLY A 6 -30.63 24.21 26.49
C GLY A 6 -31.17 25.08 25.37
N ASN A 7 -30.36 26.01 24.89
CA ASN A 7 -30.66 26.92 23.78
C ASN A 7 -30.64 26.13 22.46
N GLN A 8 -31.78 25.65 21.99
CA GLN A 8 -31.90 25.01 20.67
C GLN A 8 -31.95 26.11 19.59
N MET A 9 -30.88 26.24 18.80
CA MET A 9 -30.90 27.02 17.56
C MET A 9 -32.00 26.50 16.64
N THR A 10 -32.74 27.40 16.00
CA THR A 10 -33.76 27.01 15.04
C THR A 10 -33.11 26.41 13.80
N GLU A 11 -33.81 25.51 13.09
CA GLU A 11 -33.28 24.85 11.90
C GLU A 11 -32.91 25.85 10.80
N GLU A 12 -33.65 26.96 10.70
CA GLU A 12 -33.37 28.06 9.77
C GLU A 12 -32.07 28.79 10.12
N GLU A 13 -31.80 29.05 11.40
CA GLU A 13 -30.53 29.66 11.84
C GLU A 13 -29.33 28.74 11.60
N SER A 14 -29.53 27.43 11.82
CA SER A 14 -28.52 26.39 11.53
C SER A 14 -28.23 26.30 10.03
N ALA A 15 -29.28 26.33 9.19
CA ALA A 15 -29.16 26.29 7.74
C ALA A 15 -28.48 27.57 7.20
N ALA A 16 -28.89 28.75 7.68
CA ALA A 16 -28.30 30.03 7.30
C ALA A 16 -26.81 30.10 7.65
N ARG A 17 -26.43 29.65 8.85
CA ARG A 17 -25.02 29.57 9.28
C ARG A 17 -24.21 28.62 8.39
N ARG A 18 -24.81 27.51 7.95
CA ARG A 18 -24.16 26.52 7.08
C ARG A 18 -23.95 27.06 5.67
N ILE A 19 -24.96 27.71 5.11
CA ILE A 19 -24.89 28.40 3.81
C ILE A 19 -23.81 29.49 3.85
N GLN A 20 -23.77 30.31 4.90
CA GLN A 20 -22.76 31.36 5.05
C GLN A 20 -21.33 30.80 5.08
N ARG A 21 -21.10 29.68 5.80
CA ARG A 21 -19.79 29.02 5.81
C ARG A 21 -19.43 28.45 4.45
N LEU A 22 -20.36 27.76 3.78
CA LEU A 22 -20.13 27.21 2.45
C LEU A 22 -19.83 28.31 1.41
N SER A 23 -20.58 29.41 1.44
CA SER A 23 -20.35 30.57 0.58
C SER A 23 -18.97 31.19 0.81
N SER A 24 -18.49 31.23 2.06
CA SER A 24 -17.15 31.76 2.38
C SER A 24 -15.99 30.90 1.84
N HIS A 25 -16.22 29.60 1.61
CA HIS A 25 -15.23 28.70 1.02
C HIS A 25 -15.26 28.72 -0.52
N ILE A 26 -16.42 29.00 -1.11
CA ILE A 26 -16.61 29.01 -2.57
C ILE A 26 -16.18 30.34 -3.19
N SER A 27 -16.37 31.44 -2.47
CA SER A 27 -15.95 32.78 -2.91
C SER A 27 -15.19 33.48 -1.78
N PRO A 28 -13.84 33.44 -1.76
CA PRO A 28 -13.08 34.25 -0.82
C PRO A 28 -13.40 35.72 -1.13
N ALA A 29 -14.04 36.41 -0.19
CA ALA A 29 -14.37 37.81 -0.36
C ALA A 29 -13.07 38.62 -0.52
N LEU A 30 -12.91 39.28 -1.67
CA LEU A 30 -11.92 40.34 -1.85
C LEU A 30 -12.35 41.55 -1.01
N THR A 31 -12.05 41.52 0.28
CA THR A 31 -12.28 42.66 1.17
C THR A 31 -10.97 43.03 1.84
N ALA A 32 -10.27 44.00 1.25
CA ALA A 32 -9.39 44.88 2.01
C ALA A 32 -10.20 46.13 2.39
N PRO A 33 -10.27 46.46 3.68
CA PRO A 33 -10.14 47.85 4.08
C PRO A 33 -9.07 48.06 5.17
N SER A 34 -8.55 49.28 5.16
CA SER A 34 -7.41 49.80 5.90
C SER A 34 -7.50 49.76 7.43
N SER A 35 -6.32 49.60 8.03
CA SER A 35 -5.88 50.00 9.38
C SER A 35 -6.52 49.31 10.61
N SER A 36 -5.96 48.17 11.01
CA SER A 36 -5.37 47.98 12.35
C SER A 36 -4.44 46.77 12.30
N GLN A 37 -3.23 46.93 12.84
CA GLN A 37 -2.11 45.99 12.75
C GLN A 37 -2.36 44.72 13.57
N ALA A 38 -3.04 43.74 13.00
CA ALA A 38 -2.70 42.35 13.27
C ALA A 38 -1.57 41.99 12.30
N PRO A 39 -0.47 41.34 12.73
CA PRO A 39 0.55 40.93 11.77
C PRO A 39 -0.11 39.93 10.82
N LEU A 40 -0.36 40.40 9.59
CA LEU A 40 -0.57 39.54 8.43
C LEU A 40 0.51 38.47 8.48
N VAL A 41 0.11 37.20 8.39
CA VAL A 41 1.08 36.11 8.24
C VAL A 41 1.88 36.42 6.98
N GLN A 42 3.07 36.96 7.19
CA GLN A 42 3.93 37.42 6.12
C GLN A 42 4.47 36.15 5.48
N THR A 43 4.21 35.96 4.18
CA THR A 43 4.91 34.94 3.41
C THR A 43 6.37 35.35 3.35
N GLU A 44 7.16 34.82 4.26
CA GLU A 44 8.61 34.92 4.21
C GLU A 44 9.11 34.15 2.98
N VAL A 45 10.10 34.73 2.29
CA VAL A 45 10.82 33.99 1.24
C VAL A 45 11.60 32.89 1.96
N CYS A 46 11.12 31.65 1.87
CA CYS A 46 11.91 30.50 2.33
C CYS A 46 13.27 30.56 1.65
N SER A 47 14.31 30.75 2.47
CA SER A 47 15.73 30.63 2.13
C SER A 47 16.36 31.75 1.28
N SER A 48 17.11 32.62 1.95
CA SER A 48 18.48 32.96 1.50
C SER A 48 19.42 33.40 2.62
N ARG A 49 18.92 33.69 3.84
CA ARG A 49 19.73 34.29 4.92
C ARG A 49 19.76 33.52 6.25
N THR A 50 19.20 32.31 6.33
CA THR A 50 19.39 31.47 7.52
C THR A 50 20.85 31.03 7.56
N LYS A 51 21.54 31.18 8.70
CA LYS A 51 22.88 30.60 8.91
C LYS A 51 22.80 29.13 8.50
N LYS A 52 23.64 28.72 7.54
CA LYS A 52 23.74 27.33 7.12
C LYS A 52 23.99 26.50 8.38
N VAL A 53 23.02 25.65 8.73
CA VAL A 53 23.18 24.76 9.88
C VAL A 53 24.32 23.82 9.53
N ASP A 54 25.37 23.82 10.34
CA ASP A 54 26.45 22.86 10.21
C ASP A 54 25.95 21.52 10.74
N VAL A 55 25.65 20.61 9.82
CA VAL A 55 25.10 19.29 10.13
C VAL A 55 26.15 18.26 9.76
N ASN A 56 26.52 17.41 10.72
CA ASN A 56 27.29 16.21 10.42
C ASN A 56 26.39 15.24 9.62
N SER A 57 26.53 15.27 8.30
CA SER A 57 25.74 14.45 7.37
C SER A 57 25.90 12.95 7.63
N GLN A 58 27.09 12.51 8.05
CA GLN A 58 27.35 11.11 8.34
C GLN A 58 26.56 10.66 9.58
N ALA A 59 26.62 11.44 10.67
CA ALA A 59 25.88 11.14 11.88
C ALA A 59 24.36 11.17 11.66
N LEU A 60 23.87 12.15 10.88
CA LEU A 60 22.45 12.23 10.54
C LEU A 60 22.01 11.06 9.66
N SER A 61 22.82 10.67 8.67
CA SER A 61 22.54 9.51 7.82
C SER A 61 22.45 8.23 8.63
N VAL A 62 23.40 8.02 9.56
CA VAL A 62 23.40 6.86 10.47
C VAL A 62 22.14 6.83 11.33
N TYR A 63 21.73 7.99 11.86
CA TYR A 63 20.51 8.12 12.65
C TYR A 63 19.25 7.82 11.83
N MET A 64 19.14 8.38 10.62
CA MET A 64 17.95 8.26 9.76
C MET A 64 17.69 6.84 9.26
N ARG A 65 18.75 6.07 8.95
CA ARG A 65 18.61 4.69 8.44
C ARG A 65 18.34 3.66 9.55
N GLY A 66 18.54 4.05 10.81
CA GLY A 66 18.16 3.25 11.96
C GLY A 66 18.90 1.91 12.09
N LYS A 67 18.28 0.98 12.82
CA LYS A 67 18.91 -0.29 13.23
C LYS A 67 19.18 -1.30 12.10
N HIS A 68 18.44 -1.20 11.00
CA HIS A 68 18.45 -2.19 9.91
C HIS A 68 19.26 -1.72 8.70
N MET A 69 20.16 -0.75 8.89
CA MET A 69 20.99 -0.20 7.81
C MET A 69 21.85 -1.28 7.13
N ASP A 70 22.35 -2.28 7.86
CA ASP A 70 23.21 -3.31 7.31
C ASP A 70 22.50 -4.16 6.24
N VAL A 71 21.20 -4.45 6.41
CA VAL A 71 20.42 -5.20 5.42
C VAL A 71 20.09 -4.32 4.22
N GLN A 72 19.85 -3.02 4.43
CA GLN A 72 19.65 -2.08 3.33
C GLN A 72 20.91 -1.95 2.47
N GLU A 73 22.08 -1.85 3.09
CA GLU A 73 23.38 -1.79 2.40
C GLU A 73 23.64 -3.04 1.56
N LYS A 74 23.39 -4.24 2.11
CA LYS A 74 23.50 -5.50 1.34
C LYS A 74 22.61 -5.52 0.11
N VAL A 75 21.39 -4.98 0.19
CA VAL A 75 20.49 -4.86 -0.95
C VAL A 75 21.08 -3.90 -2.01
N TYR A 76 21.55 -2.73 -1.58
CA TYR A 76 22.16 -1.76 -2.50
C TYR A 76 23.42 -2.30 -3.16
N GLU A 77 24.32 -2.92 -2.39
CA GLU A 77 25.55 -3.54 -2.90
C GLU A 77 25.24 -4.62 -3.93
N PHE A 78 24.26 -5.49 -3.67
CA PHE A 78 23.83 -6.52 -4.62
C PHE A 78 23.40 -5.89 -5.96
N TYR A 79 22.48 -4.94 -5.95
CA TYR A 79 22.00 -4.33 -7.20
C TYR A 79 23.04 -3.45 -7.88
N ASN A 80 23.87 -2.72 -7.13
CA ASN A 80 24.96 -1.93 -7.71
C ASN A 80 26.01 -2.82 -8.40
N SER A 81 26.22 -4.04 -7.90
CA SER A 81 27.10 -5.03 -8.56
C SER A 81 26.48 -5.71 -9.79
N ARG A 82 25.20 -5.43 -10.09
CA ARG A 82 24.42 -6.10 -11.14
C ARG A 82 23.80 -5.11 -12.13
N PRO A 83 24.60 -4.57 -13.08
CA PRO A 83 24.09 -3.67 -14.11
C PRO A 83 22.94 -4.25 -14.95
N ASP A 84 22.90 -5.57 -15.12
CA ASP A 84 21.83 -6.30 -15.82
C ASP A 84 20.47 -6.29 -15.09
N LEU A 85 20.48 -5.94 -13.80
CA LEU A 85 19.31 -5.80 -12.95
C LEU A 85 18.95 -4.33 -12.66
N GLN A 86 19.64 -3.37 -13.27
CA GLN A 86 19.30 -1.96 -13.15
C GLN A 86 18.23 -1.57 -14.19
N THR A 87 17.26 -0.76 -13.79
CA THR A 87 16.16 -0.33 -14.67
C THR A 87 16.63 0.78 -15.62
N PRO A 88 16.67 0.53 -16.94
CA PRO A 88 16.99 1.57 -17.93
C PRO A 88 15.89 2.63 -17.99
N ILE A 89 16.25 3.87 -18.33
CA ILE A 89 15.29 4.98 -18.45
C ILE A 89 14.27 4.72 -19.57
N GLU A 90 14.73 4.24 -20.72
CA GLU A 90 13.91 3.99 -21.90
C GLU A 90 13.69 2.48 -22.11
N ILE A 91 12.94 1.86 -21.18
CA ILE A 91 12.55 0.46 -21.27
C ILE A 91 11.08 0.33 -21.66
N SER A 92 10.74 -0.69 -22.47
CA SER A 92 9.34 -0.98 -22.77
C SER A 92 8.63 -1.52 -21.51
N LYS A 93 7.32 -1.34 -21.45
CA LYS A 93 6.49 -1.87 -20.34
C LYS A 93 6.65 -3.38 -20.16
N ASP A 94 6.71 -4.15 -21.26
CA ASP A 94 6.79 -5.61 -21.17
C ASP A 94 8.20 -6.08 -20.77
N ASP A 95 9.24 -5.42 -21.26
CA ASP A 95 10.62 -5.70 -20.81
C ASP A 95 10.81 -5.32 -19.33
N HIS A 96 10.20 -4.22 -18.87
CA HIS A 96 10.27 -3.82 -17.46
C HIS A 96 9.59 -4.83 -16.53
N ARG A 97 8.52 -5.48 -16.98
CA ARG A 97 7.86 -6.56 -16.22
C ARG A 97 8.78 -7.75 -16.04
N GLU A 98 9.44 -8.19 -17.11
CA GLU A 98 10.40 -9.29 -17.05
C GLU A 98 11.64 -8.91 -16.23
N LEU A 99 12.13 -7.67 -16.35
CA LEU A 99 13.19 -7.14 -15.50
C LEU A 99 12.79 -7.15 -14.02
N CYS A 100 11.61 -6.66 -13.66
CA CYS A 100 11.11 -6.70 -12.28
C CYS A 100 11.06 -8.12 -11.73
N MET A 101 10.67 -9.10 -12.54
CA MET A 101 10.67 -10.50 -12.11
C MET A 101 12.09 -11.03 -11.92
N ARG A 102 13.02 -10.73 -12.83
CA ARG A 102 14.44 -11.08 -12.69
C ARG A 102 15.08 -10.43 -11.47
N GLN A 103 14.80 -9.15 -11.21
CA GLN A 103 15.26 -8.43 -10.03
C GLN A 103 14.79 -9.12 -8.74
N LEU A 104 13.51 -9.51 -8.67
CA LEU A 104 12.95 -10.20 -7.51
C LEU A 104 13.54 -11.60 -7.32
N LEU A 105 13.74 -12.34 -8.42
CA LEU A 105 14.42 -13.64 -8.40
C LEU A 105 15.88 -13.50 -7.94
N GLY A 106 16.61 -12.52 -8.45
CA GLY A 106 17.99 -12.24 -8.05
C GLY A 106 18.12 -11.95 -6.56
N LEU A 107 17.23 -11.09 -6.02
CA LEU A 107 17.21 -10.77 -4.59
C LEU A 107 17.03 -12.03 -3.71
N VAL A 108 16.14 -12.93 -4.12
CA VAL A 108 15.75 -14.07 -3.28
C VAL A 108 16.68 -15.26 -3.47
N ARG A 109 17.00 -15.59 -4.73
CA ARG A 109 17.73 -16.81 -5.09
C ARG A 109 19.24 -16.62 -5.16
N GLU A 110 19.70 -15.40 -5.47
CA GLU A 110 21.13 -15.11 -5.64
C GLU A 110 21.69 -14.32 -4.46
N ALA A 111 21.03 -13.25 -4.02
CA ALA A 111 21.42 -12.50 -2.83
C ALA A 111 21.01 -13.23 -1.51
N GLY A 112 20.19 -14.27 -1.61
CA GLY A 112 19.79 -15.11 -0.48
C GLY A 112 18.87 -14.41 0.53
N VAL A 113 18.25 -13.29 0.16
CA VAL A 113 17.30 -12.59 1.03
C VAL A 113 16.03 -13.43 1.12
N ARG A 114 15.47 -13.57 2.33
CA ARG A 114 14.25 -14.35 2.61
C ARG A 114 13.14 -13.44 3.16
N PRO A 115 12.51 -12.58 2.33
CA PRO A 115 11.57 -11.58 2.82
C PRO A 115 10.39 -12.20 3.58
N PHE A 116 9.89 -13.36 3.16
CA PHE A 116 8.69 -13.94 3.75
C PHE A 116 8.90 -14.41 5.19
N ARG A 117 10.10 -14.93 5.52
CA ARG A 117 10.46 -15.23 6.91
C ARG A 117 10.43 -13.97 7.78
N TYR A 118 10.96 -12.86 7.27
CA TYR A 118 10.93 -11.58 8.00
C TYR A 118 9.51 -11.01 8.17
N VAL A 119 8.58 -11.25 7.24
CA VAL A 119 7.17 -10.87 7.44
C VAL A 119 6.60 -11.49 8.72
N ALA A 120 6.97 -12.72 9.06
CA ALA A 120 6.50 -13.41 10.25
C ALA A 120 7.35 -13.11 11.51
N ASP A 121 8.68 -13.11 11.36
CA ASP A 121 9.60 -13.17 12.50
C ASP A 121 10.20 -11.80 12.88
N ASP A 122 10.37 -10.89 11.91
CA ASP A 122 10.94 -9.54 12.12
C ASP A 122 10.37 -8.54 11.09
N PRO A 123 9.13 -8.05 11.29
CA PRO A 123 8.47 -7.16 10.33
C PRO A 123 9.23 -5.86 10.09
N GLU A 124 9.95 -5.35 11.09
CA GLU A 124 10.76 -4.14 10.94
C GLU A 124 11.89 -4.35 9.93
N LYS A 125 12.56 -5.51 9.97
CA LYS A 125 13.59 -5.85 9.00
C LYS A 125 13.01 -6.06 7.60
N TYR A 126 11.81 -6.64 7.49
CA TYR A 126 11.09 -6.74 6.23
C TYR A 126 10.83 -5.35 5.62
N PHE A 127 10.32 -4.40 6.40
CA PHE A 127 10.07 -3.04 5.89
C PHE A 127 11.35 -2.29 5.53
N ALA A 128 12.45 -2.49 6.26
CA ALA A 128 13.75 -1.94 5.88
C ALA A 128 14.24 -2.48 4.52
N ILE A 129 14.08 -3.79 4.27
CA ILE A 129 14.37 -4.39 2.96
C ILE A 129 13.45 -3.80 1.89
N MET A 130 12.15 -3.69 2.16
CA MET A 130 11.17 -3.15 1.21
C MET A 130 11.49 -1.70 0.82
N GLU A 131 11.90 -0.86 1.78
CA GLU A 131 12.35 0.52 1.54
C GLU A 131 13.61 0.55 0.65
N ALA A 132 14.61 -0.29 0.95
CA ALA A 132 15.83 -0.35 0.15
C ALA A 132 15.55 -0.81 -1.28
N VAL A 133 14.74 -1.86 -1.44
CA VAL A 133 14.31 -2.38 -2.74
C VAL A 133 13.51 -1.33 -3.52
N GLY A 134 12.59 -0.61 -2.87
CA GLY A 134 11.81 0.45 -3.51
C GLY A 134 12.66 1.65 -3.95
N SER A 135 13.81 1.87 -3.31
CA SER A 135 14.79 2.88 -3.74
C SER A 135 15.61 2.45 -4.97
N VAL A 136 15.71 1.13 -5.23
CA VAL A 136 16.32 0.59 -6.45
C VAL A 136 15.34 0.68 -7.61
N ASP A 137 14.12 0.15 -7.41
CA ASP A 137 13.03 0.25 -8.37
C ASP A 137 11.68 0.17 -7.65
N MET A 138 10.80 1.15 -7.89
CA MET A 138 9.51 1.24 -7.22
C MET A 138 8.57 0.08 -7.63
N SER A 139 8.57 -0.33 -8.90
CA SER A 139 7.76 -1.46 -9.39
C SER A 139 8.19 -2.78 -8.75
N LEU A 140 9.51 -2.97 -8.57
CA LEU A 140 10.05 -4.10 -7.81
C LEU A 140 9.60 -4.07 -6.35
N GLY A 141 9.65 -2.93 -5.67
CA GLY A 141 9.15 -2.76 -4.30
C GLY A 141 7.68 -3.15 -4.17
N ILE A 142 6.82 -2.71 -5.09
CA ILE A 142 5.41 -3.10 -5.14
C ILE A 142 5.25 -4.60 -5.42
N LYS A 143 6.01 -5.17 -6.36
CA LYS A 143 5.95 -6.61 -6.67
C LYS A 143 6.33 -7.47 -5.45
N LEU A 144 7.37 -7.06 -4.72
CA LEU A 144 7.79 -7.69 -3.46
C LEU A 144 6.68 -7.61 -2.40
N GLY A 145 6.08 -6.44 -2.22
CA GLY A 145 4.97 -6.23 -1.29
C GLY A 145 3.74 -7.09 -1.62
N VAL A 146 3.34 -7.16 -2.89
CA VAL A 146 2.23 -8.01 -3.34
C VAL A 146 2.51 -9.48 -3.07
N GLN A 147 3.72 -9.95 -3.35
CA GLN A 147 4.10 -11.35 -3.14
C GLN A 147 4.10 -11.74 -1.66
N TYR A 148 4.76 -10.97 -0.81
CA TYR A 148 5.04 -11.39 0.57
C TYR A 148 4.10 -10.80 1.61
N SER A 149 3.78 -9.51 1.54
CA SER A 149 2.85 -8.88 2.49
C SER A 149 1.40 -9.22 2.19
N LEU A 150 1.00 -9.22 0.92
CA LEU A 150 -0.42 -9.39 0.56
C LEU A 150 -0.77 -10.85 0.30
N TRP A 151 -0.22 -11.48 -0.75
CA TRP A 151 -0.48 -12.89 -1.08
C TRP A 151 0.03 -13.82 0.03
N GLY A 152 1.33 -13.77 0.31
CA GLY A 152 1.94 -14.57 1.38
C GLY A 152 1.34 -14.28 2.74
N GLY A 153 1.21 -13.00 3.10
CA GLY A 153 0.61 -12.57 4.35
C GLY A 153 -0.81 -13.09 4.53
N SER A 154 -1.62 -13.15 3.47
CA SER A 154 -2.97 -13.73 3.55
C SER A 154 -2.94 -15.21 3.94
N VAL A 155 -2.02 -15.99 3.35
CA VAL A 155 -1.88 -17.42 3.64
C VAL A 155 -1.55 -17.66 5.11
N ILE A 156 -0.64 -16.87 5.71
CA ILE A 156 -0.21 -17.07 7.10
C ILE A 156 -1.16 -16.45 8.12
N ASN A 157 -1.87 -15.38 7.78
CA ASN A 157 -2.74 -14.67 8.73
C ASN A 157 -4.19 -15.14 8.69
N LEU A 158 -4.70 -15.56 7.52
CA LEU A 158 -6.09 -16.03 7.35
C LEU A 158 -6.18 -17.56 7.23
N GLY A 159 -5.09 -18.21 6.84
CA GLY A 159 -5.01 -19.65 6.73
C GLY A 159 -4.73 -20.34 8.07
N THR A 160 -4.93 -21.65 8.08
CA THR A 160 -4.54 -22.55 9.18
C THR A 160 -3.16 -23.16 8.95
N LYS A 161 -2.64 -23.95 9.92
CA LYS A 161 -1.36 -24.67 9.81
C LYS A 161 -1.23 -25.46 8.49
N LYS A 162 -2.30 -26.12 8.04
CA LYS A 162 -2.34 -26.86 6.76
C LYS A 162 -1.94 -25.97 5.57
N HIS A 163 -2.41 -24.72 5.54
CA HIS A 163 -2.12 -23.77 4.47
C HIS A 163 -0.67 -23.29 4.57
N ARG A 164 -0.22 -22.94 5.77
CA ARG A 164 1.19 -22.57 6.01
C ARG A 164 2.13 -23.68 5.56
N ASP A 165 1.93 -24.91 6.04
CA ASP A 165 2.81 -26.05 5.71
C ASP A 165 2.84 -26.33 4.20
N LYS A 166 1.72 -26.15 3.49
CA LYS A 166 1.63 -26.42 2.05
C LYS A 166 2.29 -25.34 1.20
N TYR A 167 2.15 -24.07 1.56
CA TYR A 167 2.47 -22.96 0.66
C TYR A 167 3.71 -22.14 1.07
N PHE A 168 4.12 -22.16 2.34
CA PHE A 168 5.11 -21.22 2.86
C PHE A 168 6.44 -21.24 2.08
N ASP A 169 7.03 -22.43 1.89
CA ASP A 169 8.32 -22.54 1.21
C ASP A 169 8.22 -22.20 -0.28
N GLY A 170 7.10 -22.50 -0.93
CA GLY A 170 6.87 -22.14 -2.33
C GLY A 170 6.68 -20.63 -2.51
N ILE A 171 6.03 -19.96 -1.55
CA ILE A 171 5.86 -18.50 -1.55
C ILE A 171 7.22 -17.82 -1.32
N ASP A 172 7.98 -18.28 -0.33
CA ASP A 172 9.31 -17.74 0.04
C ASP A 172 10.35 -17.90 -1.08
N ASN A 173 10.29 -18.99 -1.85
CA ASN A 173 11.22 -19.25 -2.96
C ASN A 173 10.74 -18.75 -4.34
N LEU A 174 9.58 -18.07 -4.40
CA LEU A 174 8.93 -17.60 -5.63
C LEU A 174 8.48 -18.72 -6.60
N ASP A 175 8.30 -19.94 -6.11
CA ASP A 175 7.68 -21.01 -6.93
C ASP A 175 6.16 -20.82 -6.98
N TYR A 176 5.58 -20.28 -5.89
CA TYR A 176 4.18 -19.90 -5.76
C TYR A 176 4.03 -18.39 -5.76
N THR A 177 4.35 -17.79 -6.91
CA THR A 177 4.05 -16.38 -7.18
C THR A 177 2.56 -16.16 -7.15
N GLY A 178 2.11 -15.15 -6.41
CA GLY A 178 0.68 -14.89 -6.27
C GLY A 178 0.31 -13.42 -6.31
N CYS A 179 -0.98 -13.20 -6.14
CA CYS A 179 -1.59 -11.90 -6.11
C CYS A 179 -2.69 -11.80 -5.04
N PHE A 180 -3.14 -10.58 -4.78
CA PHE A 180 -4.15 -10.28 -3.78
C PHE A 180 -5.35 -9.64 -4.46
N ALA A 181 -6.39 -10.44 -4.67
CA ALA A 181 -7.57 -10.11 -5.46
C ALA A 181 -8.74 -9.66 -4.57
N MET A 182 -8.62 -8.46 -4.02
CA MET A 182 -9.68 -7.83 -3.23
C MET A 182 -10.52 -6.87 -4.06
N THR A 183 -9.89 -5.78 -4.53
CA THR A 183 -10.54 -4.70 -5.28
C THR A 183 -11.28 -5.21 -6.52
N GLU A 184 -12.48 -4.68 -6.74
CA GLU A 184 -13.29 -4.86 -7.93
C GLU A 184 -13.44 -3.53 -8.67
N LEU A 185 -13.87 -3.59 -9.93
CA LEU A 185 -14.05 -2.41 -10.78
C LEU A 185 -14.92 -1.33 -10.10
N HIS A 186 -16.00 -1.74 -9.41
CA HIS A 186 -16.90 -0.81 -8.70
C HIS A 186 -16.64 -0.69 -7.19
N HIS A 187 -15.77 -1.52 -6.61
CA HIS A 187 -15.58 -1.60 -5.15
C HIS A 187 -14.09 -1.67 -4.76
N GLY A 188 -13.57 -0.56 -4.23
CA GLY A 188 -12.25 -0.49 -3.58
C GLY A 188 -12.37 -0.19 -2.09
N SER A 189 -12.77 1.03 -1.75
CA SER A 189 -12.91 1.46 -0.36
C SER A 189 -14.02 0.74 0.41
N ASN A 190 -15.16 0.45 -0.25
CA ASN A 190 -16.27 -0.29 0.35
C ASN A 190 -16.14 -1.80 0.10
N VAL A 191 -15.25 -2.45 0.87
CA VAL A 191 -14.98 -3.90 0.77
C VAL A 191 -16.20 -4.75 1.15
N GLN A 192 -17.11 -4.25 2.00
CA GLN A 192 -18.36 -4.95 2.31
C GLN A 192 -19.30 -5.04 1.10
N GLY A 193 -19.15 -4.12 0.14
CA GLY A 193 -19.95 -4.07 -1.08
C GLY A 193 -19.45 -4.98 -2.21
N LEU A 194 -18.38 -5.75 -2.02
CA LEU A 194 -17.87 -6.66 -3.06
C LEU A 194 -18.98 -7.56 -3.61
N GLN A 195 -18.92 -7.84 -4.90
CA GLN A 195 -19.96 -8.56 -5.63
C GLN A 195 -19.53 -9.97 -6.05
N THR A 196 -18.22 -10.25 -6.13
CA THR A 196 -17.71 -11.62 -6.33
C THR A 196 -18.29 -12.53 -5.24
N THR A 197 -18.80 -13.70 -5.62
CA THR A 197 -19.41 -14.66 -4.68
C THR A 197 -18.54 -15.91 -4.52
N ALA A 198 -18.66 -16.55 -3.37
CA ALA A 198 -18.11 -17.86 -3.07
C ALA A 198 -19.25 -18.70 -2.49
N THR A 199 -19.94 -19.44 -3.35
CA THR A 199 -21.09 -20.26 -2.98
C THR A 199 -20.63 -21.67 -2.61
N PHE A 200 -20.99 -22.15 -1.42
CA PHE A 200 -20.64 -23.51 -1.00
C PHE A 200 -21.57 -24.55 -1.66
N ASP A 201 -20.99 -25.52 -2.38
CA ASP A 201 -21.68 -26.69 -2.90
C ASP A 201 -21.48 -27.90 -1.96
N PRO A 202 -22.52 -28.31 -1.20
CA PRO A 202 -22.41 -29.42 -0.27
C PRO A 202 -22.33 -30.79 -0.95
N ILE A 203 -22.60 -30.90 -2.26
CA ILE A 203 -22.51 -32.16 -2.99
C ILE A 203 -21.05 -32.47 -3.34
N THR A 204 -20.28 -31.47 -3.78
CA THR A 204 -18.87 -31.65 -4.16
C THR A 204 -17.88 -31.27 -3.05
N ASP A 205 -18.33 -30.63 -1.97
CA ASP A 205 -17.48 -30.06 -0.91
C ASP A 205 -16.52 -28.97 -1.45
N GLU A 206 -17.05 -28.11 -2.34
CA GLU A 206 -16.30 -27.06 -3.02
C GLU A 206 -16.95 -25.69 -2.87
N PHE A 207 -16.17 -24.63 -3.14
CA PHE A 207 -16.69 -23.28 -3.33
C PHE A 207 -16.72 -22.93 -4.82
N VAL A 208 -17.89 -22.55 -5.32
CA VAL A 208 -18.04 -21.98 -6.65
C VAL A 208 -17.78 -20.48 -6.57
N ILE A 209 -16.69 -20.03 -7.20
CA ILE A 209 -16.30 -18.61 -7.26
C ILE A 209 -16.89 -18.00 -8.53
N ASP A 210 -17.74 -16.99 -8.39
CA ASP A 210 -18.41 -16.36 -9.53
C ASP A 210 -18.23 -14.83 -9.55
N THR A 211 -18.11 -14.29 -10.76
CA THR A 211 -18.08 -12.85 -11.04
C THR A 211 -19.38 -12.47 -11.75
N PRO A 212 -20.42 -12.02 -11.03
CA PRO A 212 -21.79 -12.00 -11.56
C PRO A 212 -22.05 -10.91 -12.60
N ASN A 213 -21.16 -9.91 -12.70
CA ASN A 213 -21.26 -8.80 -13.65
C ASN A 213 -19.91 -8.10 -13.83
N ASP A 214 -19.79 -7.25 -14.84
CA ASP A 214 -18.55 -6.52 -15.16
C ASP A 214 -18.03 -5.64 -14.01
N GLY A 215 -18.93 -5.12 -13.17
CA GLY A 215 -18.60 -4.34 -11.98
C GLY A 215 -17.86 -5.14 -10.90
N ALA A 216 -18.04 -6.46 -10.89
CA ALA A 216 -17.43 -7.39 -9.95
C ALA A 216 -16.05 -7.89 -10.42
N ILE A 217 -15.59 -7.52 -11.62
CA ILE A 217 -14.28 -7.94 -12.13
C ILE A 217 -13.20 -7.44 -11.18
N LYS A 218 -12.33 -8.35 -10.73
CA LYS A 218 -11.18 -8.02 -9.91
C LYS A 218 -10.25 -7.06 -10.67
N TRP A 219 -9.93 -5.92 -10.06
CA TRP A 219 -9.30 -4.80 -10.76
C TRP A 219 -8.12 -4.23 -9.98
N TRP A 220 -7.08 -3.76 -10.70
CA TRP A 220 -5.79 -3.35 -10.13
C TRP A 220 -5.01 -4.46 -9.40
N ILE A 221 -5.24 -5.72 -9.76
CA ILE A 221 -4.61 -6.85 -9.08
C ILE A 221 -3.15 -6.97 -9.50
N GLY A 222 -2.27 -6.48 -8.62
CA GLY A 222 -0.82 -6.57 -8.81
C GLY A 222 -0.37 -8.00 -9.08
N ASN A 223 0.61 -8.17 -9.97
CA ASN A 223 1.18 -9.45 -10.39
C ASN A 223 0.26 -10.38 -11.22
N ALA A 224 -1.06 -10.21 -11.19
CA ALA A 224 -2.01 -11.13 -11.83
C ALA A 224 -1.88 -11.22 -13.36
N ALA A 225 -1.47 -10.13 -14.03
CA ALA A 225 -1.48 -10.07 -15.50
C ALA A 225 -0.44 -10.97 -16.19
N VAL A 226 0.69 -11.27 -15.54
CA VAL A 226 1.80 -11.99 -16.20
C VAL A 226 2.39 -13.09 -15.33
N HIS A 227 2.79 -12.80 -14.09
CA HIS A 227 3.60 -13.72 -13.28
C HIS A 227 2.84 -14.41 -12.14
N GLY A 228 1.64 -13.93 -11.77
CA GLY A 228 0.83 -14.53 -10.72
C GLY A 228 0.27 -15.90 -11.14
N LYS A 229 0.49 -16.92 -10.30
CA LYS A 229 -0.04 -18.29 -10.47
C LYS A 229 -1.09 -18.65 -9.44
N PHE A 230 -1.12 -17.91 -8.33
CA PHE A 230 -2.06 -18.08 -7.22
C PHE A 230 -2.70 -16.75 -6.86
N ALA A 231 -3.87 -16.78 -6.23
CA ALA A 231 -4.58 -15.58 -5.80
C ALA A 231 -5.27 -15.80 -4.45
N THR A 232 -5.20 -14.79 -3.57
CA THR A 232 -6.17 -14.65 -2.47
C THR A 232 -7.35 -13.86 -3.00
N VAL A 233 -8.49 -14.50 -3.21
CA VAL A 233 -9.70 -13.87 -3.73
C VAL A 233 -10.63 -13.54 -2.56
N PHE A 234 -11.03 -12.26 -2.46
CA PHE A 234 -12.07 -11.85 -1.51
C PHE A 234 -13.42 -11.92 -2.19
N ALA A 235 -14.37 -12.60 -1.56
CA ALA A 235 -15.70 -12.84 -2.09
C ALA A 235 -16.72 -12.90 -0.96
N ARG A 236 -17.99 -12.69 -1.31
CA ARG A 236 -19.13 -12.91 -0.41
C ARG A 236 -19.40 -14.41 -0.29
N LEU A 237 -19.27 -14.92 0.92
CA LEU A 237 -19.65 -16.29 1.25
C LEU A 237 -21.18 -16.44 1.14
N ILE A 238 -21.64 -17.45 0.41
CA ILE A 238 -23.05 -17.83 0.30
C ILE A 238 -23.17 -19.29 0.72
N LEU A 239 -24.02 -19.56 1.72
CA LEU A 239 -24.30 -20.90 2.21
C LEU A 239 -25.68 -21.37 1.74
N PRO A 240 -25.93 -22.70 1.66
CA PRO A 240 -27.20 -23.24 1.14
C PRO A 240 -28.47 -22.87 1.93
N PHE A 241 -28.33 -22.26 3.12
CA PHE A 241 -29.41 -22.03 4.06
C PHE A 241 -29.55 -20.55 4.51
N ASP A 242 -28.86 -19.63 3.83
CA ASP A 242 -28.99 -18.18 4.02
C ASP A 242 -29.94 -17.54 2.98
#